data_AF-A0A553RLX5-F1
#
_entry.id   AF-A0A553RLX5-F1
#
_cell.length_a   1.000
_cell.length_b   1.000
_cell.length_c   1.000
_cell.angle_alpha   90.00
_cell.angle_beta   90.00
_cell.angle_gamma   90.00
#
_symmetry.space_group_name_H-M   'P 1'
#
loop_
_entity.id
_entity.type
_entity.pdbx_description
1 polymer ?
#
loop_
_entity_poly.entity_id
_entity_poly.type
_entity_poly.pdbx_seq_one_letter_code
_entity_poly.pdbx_strand_id
1 'polypeptide(L)'
;KCSQSSCSRQYYFVNVLKSWDGAQKYCRENYTDLATIDNKEEMNRAFKTARGTFYGKAWIGLYDDLTSWKWSLNNATILGGFQS
;
A
#
# COMPACT_ATOMS: atom_id res chain seq x y z
N LYS A 1 -13.53 -14.28 -0.26
CA LYS A 1 -14.17 -14.04 1.06
C LYS A 1 -13.16 -14.43 2.13
N CYS A 2 -12.53 -13.46 2.81
CA CYS A 2 -11.62 -13.76 3.91
C CYS A 2 -12.43 -13.82 5.22
N SER A 3 -12.45 -14.98 5.87
CA SER A 3 -13.12 -15.19 7.15
C SER A 3 -12.16 -14.86 8.30
N GLN A 4 -12.39 -13.72 8.96
CA GLN A 4 -12.16 -13.41 10.39
C GLN A 4 -10.87 -13.83 11.13
N SER A 5 -9.81 -14.33 10.46
CA SER A 5 -8.48 -14.52 11.05
C SER A 5 -7.40 -14.13 10.04
N SER A 6 -6.94 -12.87 10.16
CA SER A 6 -5.85 -12.21 9.44
C SER A 6 -5.74 -12.45 7.93
N CYS A 7 -6.44 -11.63 7.13
CA CYS A 7 -5.96 -11.38 5.77
C CYS A 7 -4.67 -10.54 5.87
N SER A 8 -3.51 -11.20 5.88
CA SER A 8 -2.23 -10.50 5.92
C SER A 8 -1.99 -9.81 4.58
N ARG A 9 -1.73 -8.50 4.59
CA ARG A 9 -1.39 -7.75 3.37
C ARG A 9 -0.15 -8.34 2.71
N GLN A 10 -0.23 -8.58 1.41
CA GLN A 10 0.91 -8.96 0.59
C GLN A 10 1.52 -7.71 -0.05
N TYR A 11 2.85 -7.60 0.00
CA TYR A 11 3.59 -6.47 -0.54
C TYR A 11 4.38 -6.90 -1.78
N TYR A 12 4.52 -5.96 -2.72
CA TYR A 12 5.31 -6.13 -3.94
C TYR A 12 6.13 -4.87 -4.17
N PHE A 13 7.44 -5.01 -4.36
CA PHE A 13 8.30 -3.89 -4.71
C PHE A 13 8.33 -3.73 -6.23
N VAL A 14 7.97 -2.54 -6.70
CA VAL A 14 8.01 -2.17 -8.12
C VAL A 14 9.19 -1.23 -8.35
N ASN A 15 10.21 -1.72 -9.06
CA ASN A 15 11.42 -0.94 -9.35
C ASN A 15 11.25 -0.10 -10.63
N VAL A 16 10.33 0.87 -10.61
CA VAL A 16 10.10 1.81 -11.71
C VAL A 16 10.00 3.22 -11.14
N LEU A 17 10.85 4.13 -11.63
CA LEU A 17 10.85 5.52 -11.18
C LEU A 17 9.59 6.24 -11.67
N LYS A 18 8.78 6.74 -10.74
CA LYS A 18 7.55 7.50 -10.98
C LYS A 18 7.39 8.59 -9.91
N SER A 19 6.61 9.62 -10.20
CA SER A 19 6.05 10.50 -9.17
C SER A 19 5.10 9.71 -8.27
N TRP A 20 4.70 10.28 -7.13
CA TRP A 20 3.77 9.60 -6.21
C TRP A 20 2.44 9.27 -6.90
N ASP A 21 1.85 10.23 -7.64
CA ASP A 21 0.61 10.05 -8.39
C ASP A 21 0.76 8.98 -9.49
N GLY A 22 1.89 8.98 -10.21
CA GLY A 22 2.18 7.99 -11.23
C GLY A 22 2.37 6.58 -10.65
N ALA A 23 3.01 6.49 -9.48
CA ALA A 23 3.19 5.22 -8.77
C ALA A 23 1.85 4.69 -8.25
N GLN A 24 1.00 5.55 -7.68
CA GLN A 24 -0.35 5.20 -7.25
C GLN A 24 -1.20 4.67 -8.41
N LYS A 25 -1.24 5.41 -9.53
CA LYS A 25 -1.98 5.00 -10.73
C LYS A 25 -1.50 3.64 -11.23
N TYR A 26 -0.19 3.46 -11.37
CA TYR A 26 0.39 2.20 -11.81
C TYR A 26 0.02 1.03 -10.91
N CYS A 27 0.09 1.21 -9.59
CA CYS A 27 -0.27 0.17 -8.64
C CYS A 27 -1.76 -0.17 -8.66
N ARG A 28 -2.66 0.79 -8.93
CA ARG A 28 -4.10 0.51 -9.09
C ARG A 28 -4.44 -0.20 -10.41
N GLU A 29 -3.65 0.03 -11.46
CA GLU A 29 -3.84 -0.62 -12.76
C GLU A 29 -3.31 -2.07 -12.78
N ASN A 30 -2.24 -2.35 -12.03
CA ASN A 30 -1.54 -3.64 -12.08
C ASN A 30 -1.66 -4.48 -10.79
N TYR A 31 -2.06 -3.86 -9.69
CA TYR A 31 -2.17 -4.45 -8.35
C TYR A 31 -3.41 -3.87 -7.62
N THR A 32 -3.33 -3.66 -6.30
CA THR A 32 -4.41 -3.05 -5.51
C THR A 32 -4.25 -1.53 -5.39
N ASP A 33 -3.18 -1.07 -4.75
CA ASP A 33 -2.82 0.35 -4.54
C ASP A 33 -1.36 0.40 -4.04
N LEU A 34 -0.82 1.59 -3.76
CA LEU A 34 0.39 1.74 -2.96
C LEU A 34 0.20 1.16 -1.55
N ALA A 35 1.32 0.71 -0.97
CA ALA A 35 1.33 0.02 0.31
C ALA A 35 0.80 0.88 1.47
N THR A 36 -0.23 0.39 2.16
CA THR A 36 -0.62 0.81 3.51
C THR A 36 0.18 0.02 4.54
N ILE A 37 0.71 0.67 5.56
CA ILE A 37 1.53 0.04 6.60
C ILE A 37 1.02 0.48 7.97
N ASP A 38 0.35 -0.42 8.69
CA ASP A 38 -0.32 -0.07 9.95
C ASP A 38 0.54 -0.38 11.19
N ASN A 39 1.53 -1.27 11.07
CA ASN A 39 2.36 -1.71 12.19
C ASN A 39 3.77 -2.12 11.74
N LYS A 40 4.61 -2.43 12.73
CA LYS A 40 6.03 -2.77 12.54
C LYS A 40 6.19 -4.08 11.78
N GLU A 41 5.30 -5.05 11.98
CA GLU A 41 5.31 -6.35 11.30
C GLU A 41 5.07 -6.16 9.81
N GLU A 42 4.13 -5.30 9.44
CA GLU A 42 3.87 -4.90 8.06
C GLU A 42 5.02 -4.13 7.45
N MET A 43 5.59 -3.18 8.19
CA MET A 43 6.79 -2.45 7.76
C MET A 43 7.93 -3.42 7.41
N ASN A 44 8.20 -4.39 8.28
CA ASN A 44 9.21 -5.41 8.05
C ASN A 44 8.90 -6.29 6.82
N ARG A 45 7.63 -6.64 6.60
CA ARG A 45 7.23 -7.39 5.40
C ARG A 45 7.45 -6.56 4.13
N ALA A 46 7.04 -5.30 4.11
CA ALA A 46 7.25 -4.39 2.98
C ALA A 46 8.74 -4.22 2.66
N PHE A 47 9.57 -3.92 3.66
CA PHE A 47 11.02 -3.76 3.46
C PHE A 47 11.70 -5.02 2.92
N LYS A 48 11.29 -6.22 3.36
CA LYS A 48 11.85 -7.49 2.85
C LYS A 48 11.67 -7.64 1.35
N THR A 49 10.63 -7.06 0.76
CA THR A 49 10.37 -7.16 -0.69
C THR A 49 11.33 -6.33 -1.55
N ALA A 50 11.92 -5.28 -0.99
CA ALA A 50 12.91 -4.43 -1.66
C ALA A 50 14.36 -4.77 -1.27
N ARG A 51 14.55 -5.63 -0.26
CA ARG A 51 15.86 -5.88 0.33
C ARG A 51 16.78 -6.62 -0.66
N GLY A 52 17.96 -6.05 -0.90
CA GLY A 52 18.99 -6.63 -1.78
C GLY A 52 18.78 -6.35 -3.27
N THR A 53 17.65 -5.75 -3.65
CA THR A 53 17.34 -5.34 -5.03
C THR A 53 17.35 -3.82 -5.20
N PHE A 54 17.12 -3.06 -4.13
CA PHE A 54 17.07 -1.61 -4.17
C PHE A 54 17.60 -0.96 -2.89
N TYR A 55 18.38 0.12 -3.08
CA TYR A 55 18.95 0.93 -2.00
C TYR A 55 18.56 2.40 -2.25
N GLY A 56 17.35 2.79 -1.81
CA GLY A 56 16.82 4.13 -2.03
C GLY A 56 15.48 4.36 -1.35
N LYS A 57 14.80 5.43 -1.74
CA LYS A 57 13.44 5.77 -1.27
C LYS A 57 12.40 5.16 -2.21
N ALA A 58 11.34 4.59 -1.65
CA ALA A 58 10.22 4.04 -2.39
C ALA A 58 8.92 4.73 -1.94
N TRP A 59 7.96 4.87 -2.84
CA TRP A 59 6.65 5.43 -2.52
C TRP A 59 5.79 4.42 -1.76
N ILE A 60 5.07 4.92 -0.74
CA ILE A 60 4.01 4.21 -0.03
C ILE A 60 2.71 4.99 -0.16
N GLY A 61 1.60 4.39 0.26
CA GLY A 61 0.26 4.96 0.07
C GLY A 61 -0.07 6.15 0.97
N LEU A 62 0.85 6.59 1.82
CA LEU A 62 0.63 7.70 2.73
C LEU A 62 0.72 9.03 1.97
N TYR A 63 -0.31 9.86 2.05
CA TYR A 63 -0.32 11.21 1.46
C TYR A 63 -0.99 12.20 2.41
N ASP A 64 -0.64 13.48 2.25
CA ASP A 64 -1.24 14.59 2.99
C ASP A 64 -2.36 15.19 2.14
N ASP A 65 -3.58 15.25 2.70
CA ASP A 65 -4.75 15.83 2.04
C ASP A 65 -4.98 17.31 2.39
N LEU A 66 -3.93 18.00 2.85
CA LEU A 66 -3.91 19.37 3.36
C LEU A 66 -4.50 19.55 4.76
N THR A 67 -5.21 18.53 5.28
CA THR A 67 -5.82 18.57 6.62
C THR A 67 -5.34 17.43 7.51
N SER A 68 -4.91 16.32 6.92
CA SER A 68 -4.53 15.10 7.61
C SER A 68 -3.77 14.15 6.69
N TRP A 69 -2.94 13.31 7.31
CA TRP A 69 -2.36 12.17 6.61
C TRP A 69 -3.40 11.08 6.39
N LYS A 70 -3.51 10.60 5.16
CA LYS A 70 -4.44 9.54 4.74
C LYS A 70 -3.71 8.48 3.93
N TRP A 71 -4.27 7.27 3.97
CA TRP A 71 -3.84 6.19 3.09
C TRP A 71 -4.59 6.25 1.77
N SER A 72 -3.88 6.01 0.66
CA SER A 72 -4.45 5.99 -0.69
C SER A 72 -5.46 4.86 -0.86
N LEU A 73 -5.21 3.73 -0.19
CA LEU A 73 -6.12 2.59 -0.17
C LEU A 73 -7.32 2.89 0.74
N ASN A 74 -8.52 2.91 0.16
CA ASN A 74 -9.75 3.08 0.92
C ASN A 74 -10.12 1.78 1.65
N ASN A 75 -10.29 1.84 2.98
CA ASN A 75 -10.72 0.71 3.80
C ASN A 75 -12.11 0.17 3.41
N ALA A 76 -12.97 0.99 2.79
CA ALA A 76 -14.27 0.53 2.26
C ALA A 76 -14.11 -0.56 1.18
N THR A 77 -13.00 -0.53 0.44
CA THR A 77 -12.66 -1.54 -0.57
C THR A 77 -12.27 -2.87 0.07
N ILE A 78 -11.74 -2.86 1.31
CA ILE A 78 -11.39 -4.07 2.07
C ILE A 78 -12.62 -4.68 2.76
N LEU A 79 -13.53 -3.83 3.23
CA LEU A 79 -14.72 -4.26 3.97
C LEU A 79 -15.93 -4.58 3.09
N GLY A 80 -15.81 -4.48 1.77
CA GLY A 80 -16.90 -4.83 0.87
C GLY A 80 -18.17 -4.04 1.18
N GLY A 81 -18.12 -2.71 1.07
CA GLY A 81 -19.30 -1.88 0.80
C GLY A 81 -20.54 -2.11 1.66
N PHE A 82 -20.42 -2.26 2.99
CA PHE A 82 -21.58 -2.05 3.85
C PHE A 82 -21.70 -0.57 4.19
N GLN A 83 -22.36 0.15 3.29
CA GLN A 83 -23.10 1.36 3.62
C GLN A 83 -24.53 0.90 3.97
N SER A 84 -24.95 1.16 5.20
CA SER A 84 -26.36 1.25 5.60
C SER A 84 -26.55 2.59 6.29
#